data_AF-A0A0C9VVW3-F1
#
_entry.id   AF-A0A0C9VVW3-F1
#
_cell.length_a   1.000
_cell.length_b   1.000
_cell.length_c   1.000
_cell.angle_alpha   90.00
_cell.angle_beta   90.00
_cell.angle_gamma   90.00
#
_symmetry.space_group_name_H-M   'P 1'
#
loop_
_entity.id
_entity.type
_entity.pdbx_description
1 polymer ?
#
loop_
_entity_poly.entity_id
_entity_poly.type
_entity_poly.pdbx_seq_one_letter_code
_entity_poly.pdbx_strand_id
1 'polypeptide(L)'
;MLVVHPASLCDVCLDPYSISSEPANSPHAIACGHIFCFTCLRNLSPSACPLCRKAFQPDRVKKLHVAGPPELDGAAEEALEAQAHLLLQRVALVSGDDVPEDEIVDVVTDVDQWLSSQSNDPNSHRPIRAAVAALQRHKALQDQNLRDTAECRRARRELKISKRNAEHDHKTSRAVEESLLSRIHEIEHEHAM
;
A
#
# COMPACT_ATOMS: atom_id res chain seq x y z
N MET A 1 -12.63 33.25 8.05
CA MET A 1 -11.21 32.87 8.03
C MET A 1 -10.80 32.80 6.56
N LEU A 2 -9.85 33.63 6.12
CA LEU A 2 -9.34 33.56 4.75
C LEU A 2 -8.28 32.45 4.72
N VAL A 3 -8.53 31.41 3.93
CA VAL A 3 -7.56 30.33 3.70
C VAL A 3 -6.84 30.65 2.39
N VAL A 4 -5.54 30.87 2.47
CA VAL A 4 -4.67 31.02 1.29
C VAL A 4 -4.03 29.67 1.03
N HIS A 5 -4.17 29.16 -0.20
CA HIS A 5 -3.61 27.86 -0.56
C HIS A 5 -2.07 27.98 -0.62
N PRO A 6 -1.29 26.94 -0.23
CA PRO A 6 0.18 26.98 -0.29
C PRO A 6 0.72 27.27 -1.70
N ALA A 7 -0.04 26.94 -2.74
CA ALA A 7 0.28 27.27 -4.13
C ALA A 7 -0.17 28.67 -4.59
N SER A 8 -0.66 29.53 -3.69
CA SER A 8 -1.03 30.90 -4.04
C SER A 8 0.23 31.77 -4.24
N LEU A 9 0.26 32.49 -5.36
CA LEU A 9 1.41 33.29 -5.80
C LEU A 9 0.99 34.76 -5.97
N CYS A 10 1.96 35.67 -6.00
CA CYS A 10 1.73 37.05 -6.37
C CYS A 10 1.60 37.21 -7.89
N ASP A 11 0.52 37.83 -8.38
CA ASP A 11 0.30 38.03 -9.84
C ASP A 11 1.28 39.00 -10.52
N VAL A 12 2.21 39.61 -9.78
CA VAL A 12 3.22 40.55 -10.32
C VAL A 12 4.59 39.90 -10.45
N CYS A 13 5.13 39.35 -9.36
CA CYS A 13 6.44 38.69 -9.38
C CYS A 13 6.36 37.18 -9.60
N LEU A 14 5.17 36.58 -9.49
CA LEU A 14 4.91 35.14 -9.54
C LEU A 14 5.57 34.33 -8.41
N ASP A 15 6.10 35.00 -7.39
CA ASP A 15 6.66 34.33 -6.23
C ASP A 15 5.56 33.83 -5.27
N PRO A 16 5.80 32.70 -4.57
CA PRO A 16 4.92 32.21 -3.52
C PRO A 16 4.82 33.19 -2.36
N TYR A 17 3.62 33.27 -1.76
CA TYR A 17 3.44 34.06 -0.56
C TYR A 17 4.16 33.42 0.64
N SER A 18 4.96 34.22 1.35
CA SER A 18 5.58 33.80 2.61
C SER A 18 4.67 34.13 3.80
N ILE A 19 4.35 33.13 4.61
CA ILE A 19 3.57 33.30 5.86
C ILE A 19 4.49 33.76 7.01
N SER A 20 5.81 33.76 6.80
CA SER A 20 6.81 34.17 7.79
C SER A 20 6.67 35.63 8.25
N SER A 21 7.30 35.94 9.38
CA SER A 21 7.36 37.27 9.98
C SER A 21 7.90 38.36 9.05
N GLU A 22 8.65 37.97 8.02
CA GLU A 22 9.22 38.90 7.05
C GLU A 22 8.16 39.48 6.10
N PRO A 23 8.06 40.81 5.98
CA PRO A 23 6.96 41.45 5.26
C PRO A 23 7.07 41.35 3.73
N ALA A 24 8.26 41.09 3.18
CA ALA A 24 8.55 41.26 1.75
C ALA A 24 7.62 40.47 0.82
N ASN A 25 7.45 39.17 1.10
CA ASN A 25 6.64 38.25 0.29
C ASN A 25 5.30 37.90 0.94
N SER A 26 4.91 38.60 2.00
CA SER A 26 3.63 38.35 2.65
C SER A 26 2.44 38.95 1.88
N PRO A 27 1.26 38.31 1.90
CA PRO A 27 0.11 38.74 1.12
C PRO A 27 -0.50 40.03 1.70
N HIS A 28 -0.76 41.01 0.84
CA HIS A 28 -1.34 42.29 1.20
C HIS A 28 -2.54 42.62 0.32
N ALA A 29 -3.64 43.05 0.95
CA ALA A 29 -4.83 43.50 0.26
C ALA A 29 -4.82 45.02 0.07
N ILE A 30 -5.25 45.45 -1.11
CA ILE A 30 -5.53 46.86 -1.43
C ILE A 30 -7.04 47.13 -1.44
N ALA A 31 -7.44 48.41 -1.47
CA ALA A 31 -8.84 48.83 -1.31
C ALA A 31 -9.83 48.22 -2.33
N CYS A 32 -9.34 47.78 -3.50
CA CYS A 32 -10.19 47.12 -4.50
C CYS A 32 -10.37 45.61 -4.28
N GLY A 33 -9.74 45.02 -3.26
CA GLY A 33 -9.87 43.61 -2.87
C GLY A 33 -8.83 42.65 -3.48
N HIS A 34 -8.01 43.11 -4.43
CA HIS A 34 -6.93 42.29 -4.99
C HIS A 34 -5.74 42.18 -4.03
N ILE A 35 -5.00 41.07 -4.15
CA ILE A 35 -3.93 40.69 -3.23
C ILE A 35 -2.61 40.58 -3.99
N PHE A 36 -1.55 41.16 -3.45
CA PHE A 36 -0.19 41.13 -4.02
C PHE A 36 0.83 41.07 -2.87
N CYS A 37 2.10 40.78 -3.15
CA CYS A 37 3.14 40.89 -2.14
C CYS A 37 3.46 42.36 -1.83
N PHE A 38 3.98 42.63 -0.64
CA PHE A 38 4.27 44.00 -0.19
C PHE A 38 5.29 44.70 -1.09
N THR A 39 6.33 43.99 -1.49
CA THR A 39 7.41 44.50 -2.35
C THR A 39 6.84 44.99 -3.68
N CYS A 40 5.99 44.20 -4.32
CA CYS A 40 5.36 44.60 -5.58
C CYS A 40 4.48 45.83 -5.38
N LEU A 41 3.65 45.89 -4.33
CA LEU A 41 2.79 47.06 -4.09
C LEU A 41 3.57 48.35 -3.84
N ARG A 42 4.74 48.29 -3.19
CA ARG A 42 5.61 49.45 -2.98
C ARG A 42 6.30 49.94 -4.25
N ASN A 43 6.58 49.04 -5.18
CA ASN A 43 7.31 49.34 -6.41
C ASN A 43 6.40 49.74 -7.59
N LEU A 44 5.07 49.70 -7.41
CA LEU A 44 4.12 50.13 -8.44
C LEU A 44 4.09 51.66 -8.59
N SER A 45 4.37 52.13 -9.80
CA SER A 45 4.18 53.52 -10.23
C SER A 45 3.44 53.54 -11.58
N PRO A 46 2.22 54.09 -11.65
CA PRO A 46 1.44 54.70 -10.57
C PRO A 46 0.90 53.67 -9.56
N SER A 47 0.46 54.13 -8.38
CA SER A 47 -0.21 53.30 -7.36
C SER A 47 -1.63 52.90 -7.81
N ALA A 48 -1.69 52.03 -8.82
CA ALA A 48 -2.91 51.48 -9.40
C ALA A 48 -2.84 49.95 -9.41
N CYS A 49 -3.98 49.31 -9.16
CA CYS A 49 -4.08 47.86 -9.15
C CYS A 49 -3.72 47.26 -10.53
N PRO A 50 -2.77 46.31 -10.62
CA PRO A 50 -2.42 45.65 -11.89
C PRO A 50 -3.60 44.95 -12.58
N LEU A 51 -4.59 44.48 -11.82
CA LEU A 51 -5.71 43.69 -12.34
C LEU A 51 -6.89 44.57 -12.80
N CYS A 52 -7.31 45.53 -11.97
CA CYS A 52 -8.51 46.34 -12.24
C CYS A 52 -8.25 47.83 -12.45
N ARG A 53 -6.98 48.28 -12.41
CA ARG A 53 -6.52 49.66 -12.62
C ARG A 53 -7.09 50.72 -11.67
N LYS A 54 -7.86 50.33 -10.65
CA LYS A 54 -8.31 51.24 -9.58
C LYS A 54 -7.10 51.77 -8.82
N ALA A 55 -7.03 53.09 -8.65
CA ALA A 55 -6.03 53.74 -7.82
C ALA A 55 -6.16 53.29 -6.36
N PHE A 56 -5.03 53.14 -5.66
CA PHE A 56 -5.00 52.81 -4.24
C PHE A 56 -4.01 53.72 -3.51
N GLN A 57 -4.26 53.93 -2.21
CA GLN A 57 -3.35 54.68 -1.33
C GLN A 57 -2.36 53.70 -0.69
N PRO A 58 -1.03 53.90 -0.83
CA PRO A 58 -0.02 53.03 -0.21
C PRO A 58 -0.20 52.87 1.30
N ASP A 59 -0.64 53.91 2.00
CA ASP A 59 -0.87 53.89 3.46
C ASP A 59 -2.08 53.04 3.89
N ARG A 60 -2.95 52.68 2.95
CA ARG A 60 -4.14 51.85 3.19
C ARG A 60 -3.95 50.38 2.86
N VAL A 61 -2.75 49.99 2.42
CA VAL A 61 -2.41 48.58 2.16
C VAL A 61 -2.43 47.82 3.48
N LYS A 62 -3.12 46.68 3.54
CA LYS A 62 -3.25 45.88 4.77
C LYS A 62 -2.60 44.51 4.60
N LYS A 63 -1.70 44.15 5.53
CA LYS A 63 -1.14 42.79 5.63
C LYS A 63 -2.28 41.83 5.96
N LEU A 64 -2.40 40.77 5.18
CA LEU A 64 -3.32 39.67 5.48
C LEU A 64 -2.60 38.68 6.39
N HIS A 65 -3.13 38.50 7.60
CA HIS A 65 -2.70 37.43 8.48
C HIS A 65 -3.39 36.16 8.01
N VAL A 66 -2.65 35.33 7.29
CA VAL A 66 -3.07 33.98 6.96
C VAL A 66 -2.80 33.14 8.20
N ALA A 67 -3.85 32.49 8.72
CA ALA A 67 -3.62 31.44 9.68
C ALA A 67 -2.86 30.34 8.95
N GLY A 68 -1.56 30.20 9.25
CA GLY A 68 -0.85 28.99 8.88
C GLY A 68 -1.55 27.80 9.54
N PRO A 69 -1.40 26.58 8.99
CA PRO A 69 -1.44 25.43 9.88
C PRO A 69 -0.52 25.74 11.08
N PRO A 70 -0.92 25.40 12.32
CA PRO A 70 -0.18 25.78 13.53
C PRO A 70 1.34 25.60 13.32
N GLU A 71 2.09 26.70 13.46
CA GLU A 71 3.52 26.75 13.12
C GLU A 71 4.32 25.72 13.94
N LEU A 72 4.94 24.77 13.24
CA LEU A 72 6.37 24.41 13.38
C LEU A 72 6.90 23.98 14.77
N ASP A 73 6.29 22.96 15.37
CA ASP A 73 7.04 21.87 16.02
C ASP A 73 7.05 20.59 15.15
N GLY A 74 6.29 20.59 14.04
CA GLY A 74 5.96 19.42 13.25
C GLY A 74 6.82 19.16 12.01
N ALA A 75 7.90 19.90 11.71
CA ALA A 75 8.72 19.59 10.53
C ALA A 75 9.33 18.17 10.59
N ALA A 76 9.63 17.71 11.80
CA ALA A 76 10.03 16.33 12.06
C ALA A 76 8.85 15.36 11.90
N GLU A 77 7.65 15.74 12.35
CA GLU A 77 6.42 14.94 12.21
C GLU A 77 5.96 14.83 10.74
N GLU A 78 6.07 15.91 9.96
CA GLU A 78 5.70 15.98 8.56
C GLU A 78 6.70 15.20 7.69
N ALA A 79 7.99 15.26 8.02
CA ALA A 79 9.00 14.38 7.43
C ALA A 79 8.77 12.90 7.80
N LEU A 80 8.36 12.63 9.04
CA LEU A 80 8.04 11.29 9.51
C LEU A 80 6.79 10.73 8.81
N GLU A 81 5.76 11.55 8.64
CA GLU A 81 4.53 11.17 7.95
C GLU A 81 4.76 10.98 6.45
N ALA A 82 5.58 11.83 5.83
CA ALA A 82 6.02 11.63 4.45
C ALA A 82 6.80 10.31 4.27
N GLN A 83 7.69 9.98 5.21
CA GLN A 83 8.43 8.71 5.18
C GLN A 83 7.49 7.51 5.37
N ALA A 84 6.52 7.60 6.27
CA ALA A 84 5.49 6.59 6.46
C ALA A 84 4.68 6.37 5.18
N HIS A 85 4.33 7.44 4.46
CA HIS A 85 3.58 7.39 3.21
C HIS A 85 4.40 6.74 2.08
N LEU A 86 5.69 7.07 1.96
CA LEU A 86 6.60 6.45 1.00
C LEU A 86 6.74 4.95 1.24
N LEU A 87 6.91 4.53 2.49
CA LEU A 87 7.00 3.12 2.83
C LEU A 87 5.69 2.38 2.56
N LEU A 88 4.53 3.00 2.83
CA LEU A 88 3.23 2.43 2.50
C LEU A 88 3.07 2.24 0.98
N GLN A 89 3.52 3.20 0.18
CA GLN A 89 3.51 3.08 -1.28
C GLN A 89 4.41 1.93 -1.75
N ARG A 90 5.60 1.75 -1.15
CA ARG A 90 6.48 0.62 -1.45
C ARG A 90 5.83 -0.73 -1.12
N VAL A 91 5.19 -0.84 0.05
CA VAL A 91 4.42 -2.05 0.43
C VAL A 91 3.35 -2.36 -0.62
N ALA A 92 2.62 -1.36 -1.09
CA ALA A 92 1.60 -1.54 -2.12
C ALA A 92 2.18 -2.06 -3.45
N LEU A 93 3.36 -1.55 -3.85
CA LEU A 93 4.02 -1.98 -5.10
C LEU A 93 4.49 -3.45 -5.04
N VAL A 94 4.96 -3.92 -3.88
CA VAL A 94 5.42 -5.31 -3.72
C VAL A 94 4.30 -6.30 -3.35
N SER A 95 3.05 -5.83 -3.23
CA SER A 95 1.90 -6.68 -2.89
C SER A 95 1.33 -7.46 -4.09
N GLY A 96 1.95 -7.37 -5.27
CA GLY A 96 1.54 -8.10 -6.47
C GLY A 96 1.96 -9.58 -6.46
N ASP A 97 1.33 -10.38 -7.31
CA ASP A 97 1.56 -11.83 -7.39
C ASP A 97 2.92 -12.20 -8.03
N ASP A 98 3.45 -11.36 -8.94
CA ASP A 98 4.68 -11.62 -9.71
C ASP A 98 5.94 -10.95 -9.13
N VAL A 99 5.89 -10.51 -7.87
CA VAL A 99 7.01 -9.80 -7.24
C VAL A 99 8.02 -10.79 -6.67
N PRO A 100 9.33 -10.63 -6.94
CA PRO A 100 10.38 -11.44 -6.35
C PRO A 100 10.36 -11.42 -4.82
N GLU A 101 10.60 -12.57 -4.19
CA GLU A 101 10.52 -12.71 -2.73
C GLU A 101 11.58 -11.87 -2.01
N ASP A 102 12.75 -11.67 -2.63
CA ASP A 102 13.81 -10.79 -2.13
C ASP A 102 13.35 -9.32 -2.06
N GLU A 103 12.63 -8.81 -3.07
CA GLU A 103 12.09 -7.44 -3.03
C GLU A 103 11.07 -7.24 -1.90
N ILE A 104 10.25 -8.26 -1.64
CA ILE A 104 9.28 -8.25 -0.53
C ILE A 104 10.00 -8.26 0.81
N VAL A 105 10.99 -9.12 0.98
CA VAL A 105 11.81 -9.19 2.20
C VAL A 105 12.53 -7.87 2.45
N ASP A 106 13.08 -7.24 1.40
CA ASP A 106 13.74 -5.94 1.50
C ASP A 106 12.77 -4.85 1.97
N VAL A 107 11.58 -4.76 1.37
CA VAL A 107 10.57 -3.77 1.78
C VAL A 107 10.08 -4.02 3.20
N VAL A 108 9.81 -5.27 3.59
CA VAL A 108 9.40 -5.59 4.97
C VAL A 108 10.50 -5.23 5.96
N THR A 109 11.76 -5.53 5.64
CA THR A 109 12.92 -5.20 6.49
C THR A 109 13.06 -3.70 6.67
N ASP A 110 12.92 -2.92 5.60
CA ASP A 110 12.98 -1.47 5.65
C ASP A 110 11.86 -0.88 6.52
N VAL A 111 10.64 -1.42 6.41
CA VAL A 111 9.51 -0.99 7.25
C VAL A 111 9.74 -1.35 8.71
N ASP A 112 10.20 -2.56 9.01
CA ASP A 112 10.46 -2.99 10.38
C ASP A 112 11.60 -2.18 11.02
N GLN A 113 12.66 -1.89 10.27
CA GLN A 113 13.75 -1.03 10.72
C GLN A 113 13.24 0.39 11.02
N TRP A 114 12.41 0.95 10.14
CA TRP A 114 11.83 2.27 10.35
C TRP A 114 10.87 2.28 11.55
N LEU A 115 9.99 1.28 11.68
CA LEU A 115 9.08 1.17 12.83
C LEU A 115 9.84 0.98 14.15
N SER A 116 10.99 0.32 14.12
CA SER A 116 11.84 0.11 15.30
C SER A 116 12.60 1.36 15.73
N SER A 117 12.83 2.31 14.81
CA SER A 117 13.39 3.62 15.16
C SER A 117 12.33 4.60 15.67
N GLN A 118 11.04 4.27 15.52
CA GLN A 118 9.93 5.03 16.08
C GLN A 118 9.57 4.60 17.51
N SER A 119 8.71 5.39 18.15
CA SER A 119 8.15 5.04 19.46
C SER A 119 7.49 3.66 19.44
N ASN A 120 7.70 2.86 20.49
CA ASN A 120 7.13 1.51 20.65
C ASN A 120 5.60 1.52 20.92
N ASP A 121 4.89 2.62 20.67
CA ASP A 121 3.45 2.67 20.84
C ASP A 121 2.75 1.77 19.80
N PRO A 122 2.00 0.73 20.22
CA PRO A 122 1.27 -0.14 19.31
C PRO A 122 0.19 0.58 18.47
N ASN A 123 -0.26 1.76 18.91
CA ASN A 123 -1.24 2.56 18.18
C ASN A 123 -0.61 3.58 17.22
N SER A 124 0.72 3.73 17.22
CA SER A 124 1.43 4.52 16.22
C SER A 124 1.46 3.83 14.86
N HIS A 125 1.36 4.62 13.79
CA HIS A 125 1.53 4.17 12.40
C HIS A 125 0.70 2.91 12.04
N ARG A 126 -0.56 2.86 12.48
CA ARG A 126 -1.48 1.74 12.20
C ARG A 126 -1.59 1.36 10.72
N PRO A 127 -1.67 2.29 9.75
CA PRO A 127 -1.84 1.93 8.35
C PRO A 127 -0.71 1.05 7.81
N ILE A 128 0.54 1.43 8.10
CA ILE A 128 1.70 0.67 7.60
C ILE A 128 1.86 -0.67 8.30
N ARG A 129 1.63 -0.73 9.62
CA ARG A 129 1.62 -2.01 10.37
C ARG A 129 0.57 -2.97 9.84
N ALA A 130 -0.63 -2.46 9.56
CA ALA A 130 -1.72 -3.26 8.99
C ALA A 130 -1.38 -3.75 7.58
N ALA A 131 -0.78 -2.90 6.74
CA ALA A 131 -0.37 -3.24 5.38
C ALA A 131 0.70 -4.33 5.37
N VAL A 132 1.77 -4.20 6.15
CA VAL A 132 2.82 -5.24 6.27
C VAL A 132 2.24 -6.55 6.80
N ALA A 133 1.42 -6.49 7.85
CA ALA A 133 0.79 -7.70 8.38
C ALA A 133 -0.14 -8.38 7.34
N ALA A 134 -0.82 -7.60 6.50
CA ALA A 134 -1.63 -8.14 5.41
C ALA A 134 -0.75 -8.81 4.33
N LEU A 135 0.35 -8.18 3.93
CA LEU A 135 1.31 -8.72 2.98
C LEU A 135 1.90 -10.06 3.47
N GLN A 136 2.36 -10.11 4.72
CA GLN A 136 2.90 -11.34 5.32
C GLN A 136 1.86 -12.46 5.39
N ARG A 137 0.60 -12.14 5.77
CA ARG A 137 -0.49 -13.14 5.75
C ARG A 137 -0.77 -13.64 4.35
N HIS A 138 -0.77 -12.75 3.36
CA HIS A 138 -0.99 -13.12 1.98
C HIS A 138 0.10 -14.09 1.49
N LYS A 139 1.37 -13.81 1.78
CA LYS A 139 2.50 -14.69 1.45
C LYS A 139 2.42 -16.05 2.12
N ALA A 140 2.11 -16.07 3.42
CA ALA A 140 1.88 -17.33 4.13
C ALA A 140 0.76 -18.17 3.51
N LEU A 141 -0.33 -17.52 3.07
CA LEU A 141 -1.43 -18.18 2.37
C LEU A 141 -1.02 -18.70 0.99
N GLN A 142 -0.22 -17.96 0.22
CA GLN A 142 0.32 -18.41 -1.06
C GLN A 142 1.17 -19.69 -0.88
N ASP A 143 2.09 -19.68 0.09
CA ASP A 143 2.94 -20.83 0.40
C ASP A 143 2.14 -22.05 0.89
N GLN A 144 1.10 -21.81 1.68
CA GLN A 144 0.20 -22.87 2.13
C GLN A 144 -0.56 -23.47 0.94
N ASN A 145 -1.09 -22.63 0.05
CA ASN A 145 -1.81 -23.08 -1.13
C ASN A 145 -0.94 -23.96 -2.06
N LEU A 146 0.32 -23.57 -2.26
CA LEU A 146 1.29 -24.35 -3.03
C LEU A 146 1.53 -25.74 -2.40
N ARG A 147 1.68 -25.78 -1.07
CA ARG A 147 1.85 -27.04 -0.31
C ARG A 147 0.61 -27.92 -0.40
N ASP A 148 -0.57 -27.36 -0.15
CA ASP A 148 -1.85 -28.05 -0.20
C ASP A 148 -2.13 -28.60 -1.61
N THR A 149 -1.80 -27.84 -2.65
CA THR A 149 -1.94 -28.27 -4.05
C THR A 149 -1.01 -29.45 -4.35
N ALA A 150 0.23 -29.41 -3.86
CA ALA A 150 1.18 -30.51 -4.02
C ALA A 150 0.72 -31.77 -3.28
N GLU A 151 0.20 -31.62 -2.06
CA GLU A 151 -0.38 -32.71 -1.26
C GLU A 151 -1.60 -33.34 -1.92
N CYS A 152 -2.57 -32.52 -2.34
CA CYS A 152 -3.73 -32.97 -3.09
C CYS A 152 -3.33 -33.76 -4.33
N ARG A 153 -2.29 -33.31 -5.05
CA ARG A 153 -1.77 -34.02 -6.22
C ARG A 153 -1.15 -35.37 -5.86
N ARG A 154 -0.42 -35.47 -4.75
CA ARG A 154 0.16 -36.73 -4.26
C ARG A 154 -0.94 -37.71 -3.82
N ALA A 155 -1.86 -37.28 -2.97
CA ALA A 155 -2.97 -38.10 -2.49
C ALA A 155 -3.84 -38.64 -3.64
N ARG A 156 -4.11 -37.82 -4.67
CA ARG A 156 -4.83 -38.26 -5.88
C ARG A 156 -4.08 -39.36 -6.65
N ARG A 157 -2.75 -39.30 -6.72
CA ARG A 157 -1.94 -40.34 -7.39
C ARG A 157 -1.97 -41.63 -6.59
N GLU A 158 -1.79 -41.56 -5.28
CA GLU A 158 -1.84 -42.71 -4.37
C GLU A 158 -3.20 -43.40 -4.42
N LEU A 159 -4.29 -42.63 -4.36
CA LEU A 159 -5.65 -43.17 -4.48
C LEU A 159 -5.85 -43.89 -5.82
N LYS A 160 -5.32 -43.35 -6.92
CA LYS A 160 -5.41 -43.99 -8.24
C LYS A 160 -4.62 -45.31 -8.29
N ILE A 161 -3.45 -45.36 -7.66
CA ILE A 161 -2.63 -46.58 -7.59
C ILE A 161 -3.32 -47.62 -6.71
N SER A 162 -3.77 -47.23 -5.51
CA SER A 162 -4.49 -48.11 -4.58
C SER A 162 -5.74 -48.71 -5.23
N LYS A 163 -6.54 -47.91 -5.96
CA LYS A 163 -7.71 -48.40 -6.71
C LYS A 163 -7.33 -49.43 -7.78
N ARG A 164 -6.25 -49.21 -8.52
CA ARG A 164 -5.76 -50.16 -9.53
C ARG A 164 -5.29 -51.47 -8.90
N ASN A 165 -4.56 -51.39 -7.78
CA ASN A 165 -4.10 -52.57 -7.06
C ASN A 165 -5.29 -53.37 -6.52
N ALA A 166 -6.25 -52.71 -5.87
CA ALA A 166 -7.46 -53.37 -5.39
C ALA A 166 -8.27 -54.05 -6.51
N GLU A 167 -8.38 -53.40 -7.68
CA GLU A 167 -9.05 -54.01 -8.84
C GLU A 167 -8.27 -55.22 -9.38
N HIS A 168 -6.94 -55.16 -9.39
CA HIS A 168 -6.09 -56.28 -9.78
C HIS A 168 -6.20 -57.44 -8.79
N ASP A 169 -6.10 -57.17 -7.48
CA ASP A 169 -6.21 -58.16 -6.42
C ASP A 169 -7.59 -58.83 -6.44
N HIS A 170 -8.65 -58.07 -6.69
CA HIS A 170 -10.00 -58.61 -6.87
C HIS A 170 -10.09 -59.56 -8.07
N LYS A 171 -9.54 -59.17 -9.23
CA LYS A 171 -9.51 -60.04 -10.42
C LYS A 171 -8.70 -61.32 -10.18
N THR A 172 -7.54 -61.21 -9.54
CA THR A 172 -6.67 -62.35 -9.21
C THR A 172 -7.36 -63.28 -8.22
N SER A 173 -7.97 -62.74 -7.16
CA SER A 173 -8.70 -63.54 -6.16
C SER A 173 -9.85 -64.32 -6.81
N ARG A 174 -10.62 -63.67 -7.69
CA ARG A 174 -11.73 -64.33 -8.41
C ARG A 174 -11.23 -65.45 -9.33
N ALA A 175 -10.12 -65.23 -10.04
CA ALA A 175 -9.53 -66.26 -10.90
C ALA A 175 -9.02 -67.47 -10.10
N VAL A 176 -8.41 -67.25 -8.93
CA VAL A 176 -7.98 -68.32 -8.02
C VAL A 176 -9.19 -69.10 -7.51
N GLU A 177 -10.25 -68.42 -7.08
CA GLU A 177 -11.48 -69.05 -6.62
C GLU A 177 -12.12 -69.92 -7.72
N GLU A 178 -12.27 -69.38 -8.93
CA GLU A 178 -12.80 -70.12 -10.09
C GLU A 178 -11.95 -71.37 -10.40
N SER A 179 -10.61 -71.26 -10.33
CA SER A 179 -9.70 -72.39 -10.53
C SER A 179 -9.82 -73.45 -9.44
N LEU A 180 -9.97 -73.06 -8.17
CA LEU A 180 -10.13 -73.99 -7.05
C LEU A 180 -11.46 -74.74 -7.13
N LEU A 181 -12.55 -74.04 -7.45
CA LEU A 181 -13.87 -74.65 -7.64
C LEU A 181 -13.88 -75.67 -8.77
N SER A 182 -13.18 -75.35 -9.87
CA SER A 182 -13.03 -76.26 -11.01
C SER A 182 -12.27 -77.53 -10.61
N ARG A 183 -11.19 -77.38 -9.83
CA ARG A 183 -10.41 -78.53 -9.33
C ARG A 183 -11.19 -79.39 -8.34
N ILE A 184 -12.03 -78.79 -7.50
CA ILE A 184 -12.91 -79.54 -6.59
C ILE A 184 -13.88 -80.39 -7.40
N HIS A 185 -14.53 -79.83 -8.43
CA HIS A 185 -15.44 -80.58 -9.31
C HIS A 185 -14.74 -81.76 -10.01
N GLU A 186 -13.51 -81.57 -10.49
CA GLU A 186 -12.72 -82.66 -11.09
C GLU A 186 -12.49 -83.80 -10.09
N ILE A 187 -12.07 -83.46 -8.87
CA ILE A 187 -11.79 -84.45 -7.81
C ILE A 187 -13.08 -85.17 -7.37
N GLU A 188 -14.20 -84.46 -7.27
CA GLU A 188 -15.50 -85.06 -6.94
C GLU A 188 -15.96 -86.03 -8.03
N HIS A 189 -15.75 -85.68 -9.31
CA HIS A 189 -16.06 -86.57 -10.42
C HIS A 189 -15.14 -87.80 -10.45
N GLU A 190 -13.85 -87.64 -10.13
CA GLU A 190 -12.88 -88.76 -10.06
C GLU A 190 -13.23 -89.75 -8.94
N HIS A 191 -13.75 -89.30 -7.79
CA HIS A 191 -14.13 -90.16 -6.67
C HIS A 191 -15.55 -90.75 -6.75
N ALA A 192 -16.40 -90.25 -7.66
CA ALA A 192 -17.75 -90.76 -7.89
C ALA A 192 -17.81 -91.96 -8.86
N MET A 193 -16.67 -92.35 -9.45
CA MET A 193 -16.47 -93.52 -10.32
C MET A 193 -15.77 -94.65 -9.56
#